data_AF-A0A7S1JKP1-F1
#
_entry.id   AF-A0A7S1JKP1-F1
#
_cell.length_a   1.000
_cell.length_b   1.000
_cell.length_c   1.000
_cell.angle_alpha   90.00
_cell.angle_beta   90.00
_cell.angle_gamma   90.00
#
_symmetry.space_group_name_H-M   'P 1'
#
loop_
_entity.id
_entity.type
_entity.pdbx_description
1 polymer ?
#
loop_
_entity_poly.entity_id
_entity_poly.type
_entity_poly.pdbx_seq_one_letter_code
_entity_poly.pdbx_strand_id
1 'polypeptide(L)'
;SIEDAVAVLDEVLSRIRRGDAAPTLDILNTLIRECGRAGGVVGGVFTVLDMMAEADLTPNHDTYEAIVQAVVAGVDFEKSCAAMADLPTPERPIPEVVFVGRSNVGKSSLVNMVLNRKQLASTSETAGHTRTFDYYRCNRNRTDGRPEFYLVDVPGMGFAENVSRGMQDSWR
;
A
#
# COMPACT_ATOMS: atom_id res chain seq x y z
N SER A 1 -16.39 -10.78 -18.18
CA SER A 1 -16.13 -9.32 -18.25
C SER A 1 -16.08 -8.75 -16.83
N ILE A 2 -15.81 -7.45 -16.64
CA ILE A 2 -15.94 -6.79 -15.32
C ILE A 2 -17.38 -6.96 -14.79
N GLU A 3 -18.37 -6.91 -15.68
CA GLU A 3 -19.79 -7.09 -15.35
C GLU A 3 -20.08 -8.48 -14.78
N ASP A 4 -19.48 -9.55 -15.34
CA ASP A 4 -19.64 -10.91 -14.80
C ASP A 4 -19.02 -11.05 -13.40
N ALA A 5 -17.86 -10.44 -13.16
CA ALA A 5 -17.19 -10.48 -11.86
C ALA A 5 -17.99 -9.73 -10.79
N VAL A 6 -18.55 -8.57 -11.14
CA VAL A 6 -19.42 -7.78 -10.27
C VAL A 6 -20.73 -8.53 -9.99
N ALA A 7 -21.32 -9.18 -10.99
CA ALA A 7 -22.54 -9.96 -10.82
C ALA A 7 -22.36 -11.16 -9.86
N VAL A 8 -21.23 -11.87 -9.98
CA VAL A 8 -20.86 -12.95 -9.04
C VAL A 8 -20.62 -12.41 -7.64
N LEU A 9 -19.96 -11.24 -7.52
CA LEU A 9 -19.75 -10.56 -6.24
C LEU A 9 -21.11 -10.24 -5.60
N ASP A 10 -22.00 -9.56 -6.32
CA ASP A 10 -23.34 -9.19 -5.86
C ASP A 10 -24.17 -10.42 -5.48
N GLU A 11 -24.08 -11.52 -6.23
CA GLU A 11 -24.75 -12.77 -5.90
C GLU A 11 -24.25 -13.34 -4.57
N VAL A 12 -22.94 -13.46 -4.38
CA VAL A 12 -22.33 -13.96 -3.14
C VAL A 12 -22.69 -13.06 -1.96
N LEU A 13 -22.59 -11.74 -2.15
CA LEU A 13 -22.98 -10.73 -1.18
C LEU A 13 -24.46 -10.85 -0.80
N SER A 14 -25.34 -11.07 -1.78
CA SER A 14 -26.78 -11.25 -1.55
C SER A 14 -27.10 -12.50 -0.73
N ARG A 15 -26.35 -13.59 -0.93
CA ARG A 15 -26.52 -14.84 -0.19
C ARG A 15 -26.07 -14.70 1.25
N ILE A 16 -24.95 -14.00 1.48
CA ILE A 16 -24.48 -13.66 2.82
C ILE A 16 -25.51 -12.77 3.53
N ARG A 17 -25.99 -11.70 2.88
CA ARG A 17 -26.99 -10.79 3.46
C ARG A 17 -28.34 -11.45 3.75
N ARG A 18 -28.72 -12.47 2.97
CA ARG A 18 -29.93 -13.27 3.21
C ARG A 18 -29.78 -14.32 4.32
N GLY A 19 -28.56 -14.56 4.81
CA GLY A 19 -28.26 -15.61 5.78
C GLY A 19 -28.14 -17.02 5.17
N ASP A 20 -28.14 -17.14 3.84
CA ASP A 20 -28.02 -18.41 3.11
C ASP A 20 -26.58 -18.96 3.14
N ALA A 21 -25.60 -18.12 3.54
CA ALA A 21 -24.21 -18.48 3.71
C ALA A 21 -23.58 -17.64 4.83
N ALA A 22 -22.80 -18.26 5.71
CA ALA A 22 -22.03 -17.52 6.71
C ALA A 22 -20.81 -16.88 6.03
N PRO A 23 -20.53 -15.58 6.27
CA PRO A 23 -19.30 -14.97 5.81
C PRO A 23 -18.11 -15.62 6.52
N THR A 24 -17.06 -15.96 5.77
CA THR A 24 -15.79 -16.46 6.32
C THR A 24 -14.64 -15.59 5.79
N LEU A 25 -13.52 -15.55 6.52
CA LEU A 25 -12.34 -14.80 6.09
C LEU A 25 -11.87 -15.21 4.68
N ASP A 26 -11.86 -16.51 4.35
CA ASP A 26 -11.47 -17.00 3.02
C ASP A 26 -12.36 -16.48 1.89
N ILE A 27 -13.68 -16.45 2.12
CA ILE A 27 -14.64 -15.93 1.14
C ILE A 27 -14.39 -14.44 0.95
N LEU A 28 -14.30 -13.69 2.05
CA LEU A 28 -14.13 -12.23 2.00
C LEU A 28 -12.76 -11.83 1.42
N ASN A 29 -11.68 -12.54 1.75
CA ASN A 29 -10.35 -12.37 1.15
C ASN A 29 -10.38 -12.64 -0.36
N THR A 30 -11.15 -13.65 -0.79
CA THR A 30 -11.36 -13.93 -2.23
C THR A 30 -12.06 -12.77 -2.92
N LEU A 31 -13.12 -12.22 -2.31
CA LEU A 31 -13.85 -11.07 -2.84
C LEU A 31 -12.95 -9.84 -3.00
N ILE A 32 -12.05 -9.57 -2.04
CA ILE A 32 -11.04 -8.50 -2.16
C ILE A 32 -10.17 -8.69 -3.40
N ARG A 33 -9.67 -9.91 -3.64
CA ARG A 33 -8.82 -10.22 -4.81
C ARG A 33 -9.57 -10.03 -6.12
N GLU A 34 -10.84 -10.42 -6.17
CA GLU A 34 -11.69 -10.22 -7.36
C GLU A 34 -12.06 -8.75 -7.59
N CYS A 35 -12.33 -7.98 -6.54
CA CYS A 35 -12.47 -6.51 -6.63
C CYS A 35 -11.22 -5.87 -7.22
N GLY A 36 -10.04 -6.36 -6.80
CA GLY A 36 -8.75 -6.09 -7.41
C GLY A 36 -8.75 -6.33 -8.91
N ARG A 37 -9.02 -7.55 -9.35
CA ARG A 37 -8.97 -7.93 -10.77
C ARG A 37 -9.96 -7.14 -11.64
N ALA A 38 -11.14 -6.84 -11.11
CA ALA A 38 -12.19 -6.13 -11.81
C ALA A 38 -11.98 -4.61 -11.90
N GLY A 39 -11.00 -4.04 -11.18
CA GLY A 39 -10.78 -2.59 -11.12
C GLY A 39 -11.73 -1.84 -10.16
N GLY A 40 -12.62 -2.55 -9.47
CA GLY A 40 -13.55 -2.00 -8.48
C GLY A 40 -12.93 -1.81 -7.09
N VAL A 41 -11.67 -1.40 -7.02
CA VAL A 41 -10.85 -1.57 -5.81
C VAL A 41 -11.34 -0.72 -4.64
N VAL A 42 -11.59 0.57 -4.86
CA VAL A 42 -11.88 1.48 -3.74
C VAL A 42 -13.24 1.15 -3.11
N GLY A 43 -14.31 1.01 -3.89
CA GLY A 43 -15.63 0.67 -3.35
C GLY A 43 -15.75 -0.78 -2.85
N GLY A 44 -15.21 -1.73 -3.61
CA GLY A 44 -15.33 -3.16 -3.30
C GLY A 44 -14.57 -3.57 -2.05
N VAL A 45 -13.32 -3.09 -1.87
CA VAL A 45 -12.50 -3.45 -0.70
C VAL A 45 -13.11 -2.90 0.59
N PHE A 46 -13.58 -1.65 0.62
CA PHE A 46 -14.23 -1.10 1.82
C PHE A 46 -15.52 -1.83 2.15
N THR A 47 -16.33 -2.17 1.14
CA THR A 47 -17.55 -2.96 1.35
C THR A 47 -17.24 -4.30 2.03
N VAL A 48 -16.18 -4.98 1.60
CA VAL A 48 -15.79 -6.26 2.20
C VAL A 48 -15.25 -6.08 3.63
N LEU A 49 -14.52 -5.00 3.90
CA LEU A 49 -14.06 -4.69 5.27
C LEU A 49 -15.23 -4.38 6.22
N ASP A 50 -16.24 -3.65 5.76
CA ASP A 50 -17.46 -3.39 6.53
C ASP A 50 -18.19 -4.70 6.85
N MET A 51 -18.28 -5.63 5.89
CA MET A 51 -18.84 -6.96 6.12
C MET A 51 -18.02 -7.79 7.12
N MET A 52 -16.69 -7.69 7.09
CA MET A 52 -15.85 -8.34 8.11
C MET A 52 -16.20 -7.82 9.50
N ALA A 53 -16.33 -6.50 9.65
CA ALA A 53 -16.70 -5.86 10.92
C ALA A 53 -18.12 -6.26 11.38
N GLU A 54 -19.10 -6.28 10.48
CA GLU A 54 -20.48 -6.71 10.77
C GLU A 54 -20.55 -8.19 11.19
N ALA A 55 -19.65 -9.02 10.67
CA ALA A 55 -19.57 -10.45 10.97
C ALA A 55 -18.64 -10.78 12.16
N ASP A 56 -18.09 -9.78 12.85
CA ASP A 56 -17.09 -9.95 13.92
C ASP A 56 -15.84 -10.75 13.47
N LEU A 57 -15.45 -10.58 12.21
CA LEU A 57 -14.25 -11.17 11.61
C LEU A 57 -13.12 -10.15 11.59
N THR A 58 -11.98 -10.50 12.18
CA THR A 58 -10.81 -9.63 12.19
C THR A 58 -9.92 -9.89 10.97
N PRO A 59 -9.51 -8.86 10.21
CA PRO A 59 -8.53 -8.98 9.14
C PRO A 59 -7.24 -9.65 9.62
N ASN A 60 -6.74 -10.57 8.80
CA ASN A 60 -5.49 -11.28 9.07
C ASN A 60 -4.42 -10.93 8.01
N HIS A 61 -3.28 -11.63 8.06
CA HIS A 61 -2.19 -11.42 7.09
C HIS A 61 -2.65 -11.55 5.64
N ASP A 62 -3.43 -12.58 5.32
CA ASP A 62 -3.93 -12.84 3.96
C ASP A 62 -4.90 -11.75 3.50
N THR A 63 -5.68 -11.18 4.43
CA THR A 63 -6.54 -10.02 4.15
C THR A 63 -5.71 -8.81 3.72
N TYR A 64 -4.67 -8.45 4.47
CA TYR A 64 -3.82 -7.31 4.12
C TYR A 64 -3.06 -7.54 2.82
N GLU A 65 -2.59 -8.76 2.57
CA GLU A 65 -1.95 -9.11 1.29
C GLU A 65 -2.95 -8.96 0.13
N ALA A 66 -4.17 -9.45 0.29
CA ALA A 66 -5.23 -9.32 -0.71
C ALA A 66 -5.55 -7.83 -1.01
N ILE A 67 -5.65 -7.01 0.04
CA ILE A 67 -5.90 -5.56 -0.10
C ILE A 67 -4.75 -4.90 -0.86
N VAL A 68 -3.52 -5.19 -0.49
CA VAL A 68 -2.33 -4.64 -1.16
C VAL A 68 -2.32 -5.01 -2.64
N GLN A 69 -2.56 -6.28 -2.97
CA GLN A 69 -2.63 -6.73 -4.37
C GLN A 69 -3.81 -6.13 -5.13
N ALA A 70 -4.92 -5.86 -4.45
CA ALA A 70 -6.04 -5.16 -5.05
C ALA A 70 -5.69 -3.70 -5.34
N VAL A 71 -5.05 -2.99 -4.42
CA VAL A 71 -4.73 -1.55 -4.52
C VAL A 71 -3.54 -1.26 -5.43
N VAL A 72 -2.48 -2.07 -5.38
CA VAL A 72 -1.22 -1.81 -6.09
C VAL A 72 -1.06 -2.80 -7.24
N ALA A 73 -1.34 -2.35 -8.46
CA ALA A 73 -1.22 -3.17 -9.67
C ALA A 73 0.04 -2.88 -10.50
N GLY A 74 0.69 -1.74 -10.27
CA GLY A 74 1.93 -1.36 -10.95
C GLY A 74 2.72 -0.38 -10.10
N VAL A 75 4.05 -0.49 -10.15
CA VAL A 75 4.98 0.34 -9.39
C VAL A 75 6.17 0.66 -10.26
N ASP A 76 6.47 1.95 -10.36
CA ASP A 76 7.70 2.48 -10.96
C ASP A 76 8.56 3.14 -9.87
N PHE A 77 9.84 2.80 -9.81
CA PHE A 77 10.78 3.62 -9.05
C PHE A 77 11.01 4.92 -9.82
N GLU A 78 10.72 6.06 -9.20
CA GLU A 78 10.79 7.35 -9.88
C GLU A 78 12.10 8.08 -9.60
N LYS A 79 12.43 8.29 -8.32
CA LYS A 79 13.66 8.99 -7.92
C LYS A 79 14.03 8.72 -6.47
N SER A 80 15.27 9.04 -6.15
CA SER A 80 15.82 9.10 -4.81
C SER A 80 16.31 10.52 -4.53
N CYS A 81 15.90 11.11 -3.42
CA CYS A 81 16.24 12.48 -3.04
C CYS A 81 17.10 12.47 -1.76
N ALA A 82 18.29 13.06 -1.80
CA ALA A 82 19.22 13.09 -0.66
C ALA A 82 19.11 14.38 0.16
N ALA A 83 18.76 15.49 -0.48
CA ALA A 83 18.58 16.79 0.16
C ALA A 83 17.13 17.27 0.09
N MET A 84 16.75 18.15 1.04
CA MET A 84 15.41 18.77 1.04
C MET A 84 15.12 19.55 -0.24
N ALA A 85 16.15 20.15 -0.84
CA ALA A 85 16.06 20.87 -2.11
C ALA A 85 15.68 19.96 -3.30
N ASP A 86 15.91 18.65 -3.20
CA ASP A 86 15.61 17.68 -4.26
C ASP A 86 14.17 17.14 -4.16
N LEU A 87 13.45 17.48 -3.07
CA LEU A 87 12.10 17.00 -2.84
C LEU A 87 11.12 17.57 -3.87
N PRO A 88 10.06 16.82 -4.23
CA PRO A 88 8.97 17.34 -5.03
C PRO A 88 8.37 18.60 -4.39
N THR A 89 7.94 19.54 -5.22
CA THR A 89 7.23 20.73 -4.75
C THR A 89 5.88 20.36 -4.11
N PRO A 90 5.41 21.09 -3.09
CA PRO A 90 4.13 20.82 -2.42
C PRO A 90 2.91 20.81 -3.35
N GLU A 91 3.00 21.48 -4.50
CA GLU A 91 1.92 21.59 -5.50
C GLU A 91 1.74 20.34 -6.37
N ARG A 92 2.41 19.24 -6.03
CA ARG A 92 2.31 18.00 -6.78
C ARG A 92 0.86 17.46 -6.75
N PRO A 93 0.24 17.16 -7.90
CA PRO A 93 -1.18 16.76 -7.95
C PRO A 93 -1.44 15.31 -7.52
N ILE A 94 -0.39 14.51 -7.30
CA ILE A 94 -0.49 13.09 -6.96
C ILE A 94 -0.24 12.93 -5.45
N PRO A 95 -1.14 12.27 -4.70
CA PRO A 95 -0.97 12.04 -3.25
C PRO A 95 0.31 11.26 -2.92
N GLU A 96 0.93 11.57 -1.77
CA GLU A 96 2.11 10.86 -1.27
C GLU A 96 1.81 10.21 0.09
N VAL A 97 2.19 8.94 0.24
CA VAL A 97 2.02 8.14 1.46
C VAL A 97 3.40 7.78 2.00
N VAL A 98 3.65 8.10 3.27
CA VAL A 98 4.92 7.86 3.96
C VAL A 98 4.66 7.05 5.23
N PHE A 99 5.50 6.04 5.49
CA PHE A 99 5.56 5.40 6.79
C PHE A 99 6.63 6.06 7.66
N VAL A 100 6.21 6.67 8.78
CA VAL A 100 7.10 7.36 9.71
C VAL A 100 7.33 6.50 10.95
N GLY A 101 8.59 6.37 11.38
CA GLY A 101 8.95 5.59 12.57
C GLY A 101 10.44 5.56 12.85
N ARG A 102 10.84 4.91 13.95
CA ARG A 102 12.26 4.81 14.33
C ARG A 102 13.09 4.08 13.27
N SER A 103 14.42 4.22 13.33
CA SER A 103 15.31 3.38 12.54
C SER A 103 15.11 1.89 12.87
N ASN A 104 15.18 1.04 11.85
CA ASN A 104 15.10 -0.42 11.94
C ASN A 104 13.80 -1.03 12.52
N VAL A 105 12.69 -0.29 12.55
CA VAL A 105 11.38 -0.83 12.97
C VAL A 105 10.61 -1.58 11.86
N GLY A 106 11.23 -1.78 10.69
CA GLY A 106 10.60 -2.53 9.58
C GLY A 106 9.85 -1.68 8.54
N LYS A 107 10.06 -0.36 8.47
CA LYS A 107 9.42 0.54 7.48
C LYS A 107 9.65 0.09 6.04
N SER A 108 10.90 -0.15 5.64
CA SER A 108 11.22 -0.59 4.28
C SER A 108 10.69 -1.99 3.97
N SER A 109 10.52 -2.84 4.99
CA SER A 109 9.84 -4.14 4.83
C SER A 109 8.34 -3.96 4.59
N LEU A 110 7.70 -3.02 5.30
CA LEU A 110 6.30 -2.63 5.07
C LEU A 110 6.12 -1.99 3.69
N VAL A 111 7.06 -1.15 3.25
CA VAL A 111 7.09 -0.60 1.88
C VAL A 111 7.17 -1.73 0.86
N ASN A 112 8.14 -2.64 0.98
CA ASN A 112 8.26 -3.77 0.05
C ASN A 112 7.02 -4.67 0.02
N MET A 113 6.38 -4.90 1.17
CA MET A 113 5.12 -5.62 1.26
C MET A 113 4.02 -4.89 0.49
N VAL A 114 3.82 -3.59 0.71
CA VAL A 114 2.80 -2.77 0.00
C VAL A 114 3.08 -2.66 -1.49
N LEU A 115 4.34 -2.63 -1.91
CA LEU A 115 4.69 -2.59 -3.33
C LEU A 115 4.57 -3.96 -4.01
N ASN A 116 4.32 -5.03 -3.25
CA ASN A 116 4.24 -6.41 -3.70
C ASN A 116 5.44 -6.80 -4.59
N ARG A 117 6.63 -6.29 -4.26
CA ARG A 117 7.88 -6.52 -4.99
C ARG A 117 8.97 -6.93 -4.01
N LYS A 118 9.65 -8.03 -4.30
CA LYS A 118 10.83 -8.43 -3.54
C LYS A 118 11.96 -7.45 -3.86
N GLN A 119 12.52 -6.81 -2.83
CA GLN A 119 13.75 -6.00 -2.89
C GLN A 119 13.67 -4.72 -3.74
N LEU A 120 12.50 -4.09 -3.89
CA LEU A 120 12.39 -2.81 -4.61
C LEU A 120 12.89 -1.64 -3.75
N ALA A 121 12.59 -1.69 -2.45
CA ALA A 121 13.22 -0.86 -1.43
C ALA A 121 14.38 -1.61 -0.78
N SER A 122 15.51 -0.93 -0.58
CA SER A 122 16.69 -1.50 0.04
C SER A 122 16.42 -1.81 1.51
N THR A 123 16.29 -3.08 1.86
CA THR A 123 16.18 -3.56 3.25
C THR A 123 17.54 -4.03 3.73
N SER A 124 18.42 -3.13 4.17
CA SER A 124 19.66 -3.56 4.84
C SER A 124 19.44 -3.80 6.33
N GLU A 125 20.01 -4.87 6.88
CA GLU A 125 20.02 -5.14 8.33
C GLU A 125 20.93 -4.18 9.12
N THR A 126 21.85 -3.49 8.44
CA THR A 126 22.75 -2.49 9.04
C THR A 126 22.04 -1.15 9.22
N ALA A 127 22.12 -0.55 10.42
CA ALA A 127 21.52 0.76 10.66
C ALA A 127 22.17 1.86 9.78
N GLY A 128 21.34 2.67 9.08
CA GLY A 128 21.79 3.88 8.37
C GLY A 128 21.92 3.80 6.84
N HIS A 129 21.30 2.83 6.17
CA HIS A 129 21.34 2.70 4.71
C HIS A 129 20.32 3.55 3.95
N THR A 130 19.07 3.68 4.44
CA THR A 130 18.09 4.60 3.83
C THR A 130 18.45 6.02 4.23
N ARG A 131 19.23 6.69 3.38
CA ARG A 131 19.75 8.06 3.54
C ARG A 131 19.01 9.08 2.68
N THR A 132 18.04 8.58 1.92
CA THR A 132 17.34 9.25 0.84
C THR A 132 15.84 9.01 0.97
N PHE A 133 15.07 9.94 0.41
CA PHE A 133 13.64 9.75 0.20
C PHE A 133 13.46 9.04 -1.13
N ASP A 134 13.01 7.78 -1.09
CA ASP A 134 12.85 6.96 -2.28
C ASP A 134 11.37 6.96 -2.70
N TYR A 135 11.10 7.45 -3.90
CA TYR A 135 9.76 7.64 -4.44
C TYR A 135 9.37 6.49 -5.36
N TYR A 136 8.28 5.81 -5.01
CA TYR A 136 7.67 4.75 -5.79
C TYR A 136 6.31 5.22 -6.30
N ARG A 137 6.17 5.39 -7.62
CA ARG A 137 4.91 5.79 -8.25
C ARG A 137 4.05 4.56 -8.49
N CYS A 138 2.90 4.51 -7.84
CA CYS A 138 1.94 3.42 -7.95
C CYS A 138 0.85 3.75 -8.98
N ASN A 139 0.44 2.74 -9.74
CA ASN A 139 -0.70 2.77 -10.66
C ASN A 139 -0.65 3.89 -11.74
N ARG A 140 0.55 4.21 -12.22
CA ARG A 140 0.74 5.24 -13.25
C ARG A 140 -0.13 4.99 -14.49
N ASN A 141 -0.87 6.01 -14.92
CA ASN A 141 -1.71 6.02 -16.12
C ASN A 141 -2.75 4.89 -16.20
N ARG A 142 -3.16 4.31 -15.07
CA ARG A 142 -4.19 3.26 -15.08
C ARG A 142 -5.59 3.86 -15.25
N THR A 143 -6.45 3.12 -15.93
CA THR A 143 -7.85 3.51 -16.20
C THR A 143 -8.85 2.59 -15.52
N ASP A 144 -8.38 1.65 -14.69
CA ASP A 144 -9.16 0.61 -14.05
C ASP A 144 -9.62 1.01 -12.63
N GLY A 145 -9.87 2.31 -12.40
CA GLY A 145 -10.42 2.81 -11.14
C GLY A 145 -9.43 2.85 -9.95
N ARG A 146 -8.20 2.36 -10.11
CA ARG A 146 -7.18 2.45 -9.07
C ARG A 146 -6.60 3.87 -8.96
N PRO A 147 -6.42 4.40 -7.73
CA PRO A 147 -5.80 5.70 -7.55
C PRO A 147 -4.32 5.63 -7.90
N GLU A 148 -3.84 6.69 -8.56
CA GLU A 148 -2.42 6.98 -8.69
C GLU A 148 -1.93 7.67 -7.41
N PHE A 149 -0.80 7.22 -6.86
CA PHE A 149 -0.19 7.78 -5.65
C PHE A 149 1.31 7.47 -5.61
N TYR A 150 2.03 8.17 -4.75
CA TYR A 150 3.41 7.82 -4.37
C TYR A 150 3.42 7.09 -3.04
N LEU A 151 4.15 5.98 -2.98
CA LEU A 151 4.66 5.45 -1.73
C LEU A 151 6.11 5.93 -1.57
N VAL A 152 6.43 6.52 -0.44
CA VAL A 152 7.73 7.13 -0.20
C VAL A 152 8.40 6.42 0.98
N ASP A 153 9.55 5.78 0.72
CA ASP A 153 10.39 5.25 1.79
C ASP A 153 11.29 6.37 2.31
N VAL A 154 11.28 6.55 3.63
CA VAL A 154 11.98 7.66 4.29
C VAL A 154 13.00 7.13 5.30
N PRO A 155 14.11 7.87 5.52
CA PRO A 155 15.04 7.55 6.59
C PRO A 155 14.34 7.38 7.94
N GLY A 156 14.78 6.39 8.73
CA GLY A 156 14.30 6.22 10.10
C GLY A 156 14.66 7.40 11.00
N MET A 157 13.70 7.86 11.80
CA MET A 157 13.96 8.93 12.76
C MET A 157 14.64 8.36 14.01
N GLY A 158 15.70 8.99 14.52
CA GLY A 158 16.29 8.63 15.82
C GLY A 158 17.60 7.83 15.82
N PHE A 159 18.31 7.71 14.68
CA PHE A 159 19.72 7.31 14.66
C PHE A 159 20.58 8.32 13.86
N ALA A 160 20.23 9.61 13.97
CA ALA A 160 21.04 10.69 13.44
C ALA A 160 22.33 10.93 14.25
N GLU A 161 22.72 10.02 15.16
CA GLU A 161 23.95 10.15 15.95
C GLU A 161 25.22 9.91 15.12
N ASN A 162 25.12 9.19 13.99
CA ASN A 162 26.25 8.94 13.08
C ASN A 162 26.05 9.51 11.67
N VAL A 163 25.25 10.58 11.56
CA VAL A 163 25.21 11.39 10.33
C VAL A 163 26.24 12.51 10.53
N SER A 164 27.31 12.52 9.73
CA SER A 164 28.31 13.61 9.79
C SER A 164 27.60 14.96 9.73
N ARG A 165 28.01 15.95 10.52
CA ARG A 165 27.35 17.27 10.63
C ARG A 165 26.93 17.86 9.27
N GLY A 166 27.72 17.69 8.22
CA GLY A 166 27.40 18.18 6.87
C GLY A 166 26.13 17.59 6.21
N MET A 167 25.66 16.43 6.65
CA MET A 167 24.44 15.80 6.15
C MET A 167 23.21 16.09 7.03
N GLN A 168 23.42 16.51 8.29
CA GLN A 168 22.36 17.12 9.11
C GLN A 168 22.03 18.53 8.60
N ASP A 169 23.05 19.26 8.12
CA ASP A 169 22.86 20.61 7.54
C ASP A 169 22.13 20.57 6.19
N SER A 170 22.23 19.49 5.40
CA SER A 170 21.48 19.34 4.14
C SER A 170 19.99 18.95 4.34
N TRP A 171 19.60 18.66 5.58
CA TRP A 171 18.22 18.30 5.96
C TRP A 171 17.45 19.46 6.61
N ARG A 172 18.11 20.61 6.82
CA ARG A 172 17.47 21.88 7.20
C ARG A 172 17.02 22.64 5.96
#